data_AF-G2LK22-F1
#
_entry.id   AF-G2LK22-F1
#
_cell.length_a   1.000
_cell.length_b   1.000
_cell.length_c   1.000
_cell.angle_alpha   90.00
_cell.angle_beta   90.00
_cell.angle_gamma   90.00
#
_symmetry.space_group_name_H-M   'P 1'
#
loop_
_entity.id
_entity.type
_entity.pdbx_description
1 polymer ?
#
loop_
_entity_poly.entity_id
_entity_poly.type
_entity_poly.pdbx_seq_one_letter_code
_entity_poly.pdbx_strand_id
1 'polypeptide(L)'
;MWTSLHLLALALGVRPWEGPPPPGWEHLPAATCQQLQPFFSELDLGRDVLWRVGELPWWVRRLAVVPPVAITFGALVWVVPGCYAPSTPAGLELIAHELTHVVQYRRHGYFGFTLRYGLEFLTNVLRGDSLTQAYENITFEVEARTHAAAVAGQYLFV
;
A
#
# COMPACT_ATOMS: atom_id res chain seq x y z
N MET A 1 -3.72 -23.59 8.94
CA MET A 1 -3.71 -22.13 9.15
C MET A 1 -2.40 -21.58 8.63
N TRP A 2 -2.41 -20.91 7.49
CA TRP A 2 -1.25 -20.12 7.06
C TRP A 2 -1.22 -18.87 7.95
N THR A 3 -0.26 -18.80 8.88
CA THR A 3 -0.16 -17.65 9.79
C THR A 3 0.27 -16.43 8.98
N SER A 4 -0.21 -15.24 9.36
CA SER A 4 0.19 -13.98 8.71
C SER A 4 1.71 -13.85 8.61
N LEU A 5 2.47 -14.42 9.56
CA LEU A 5 3.94 -14.46 9.58
C LEU A 5 4.59 -15.17 8.38
N HIS A 6 4.03 -16.28 7.89
CA HIS A 6 4.57 -16.95 6.69
C HIS A 6 4.35 -16.13 5.42
N LEU A 7 3.20 -15.44 5.32
CA LEU A 7 2.90 -14.55 4.21
C LEU A 7 3.75 -13.29 4.25
N LEU A 8 4.03 -12.76 5.45
CA LEU A 8 5.00 -11.67 5.61
C LEU A 8 6.36 -12.12 5.06
N ALA A 9 6.87 -13.30 5.43
CA ALA A 9 8.15 -13.81 4.93
C ALA A 9 8.21 -13.97 3.40
N LEU A 10 7.12 -14.36 2.75
CA LEU A 10 7.03 -14.40 1.28
C LEU A 10 6.96 -12.99 0.66
N ALA A 11 6.24 -12.06 1.30
CA ALA A 11 6.18 -10.66 0.90
C ALA A 11 7.51 -9.90 1.07
N LEU A 12 8.44 -10.43 1.87
CA LEU A 12 9.82 -9.93 1.95
C LEU A 12 10.64 -10.28 0.69
N GLY A 13 10.19 -11.25 -0.11
CA GLY A 13 10.83 -11.64 -1.35
C GLY A 13 10.47 -10.69 -2.49
N VAL A 14 11.49 -10.18 -3.19
CA VAL A 14 11.33 -9.31 -4.38
C VAL A 14 10.82 -10.08 -5.61
N ARG A 15 10.27 -11.29 -5.42
CA ARG A 15 9.79 -12.12 -6.53
C ARG A 15 8.31 -11.86 -6.76
N PRO A 16 7.88 -11.75 -8.04
CA PRO A 16 6.47 -11.84 -8.38
C PRO A 16 5.81 -13.04 -7.71
N TRP A 17 4.52 -12.92 -7.39
CA TRP A 17 3.79 -14.07 -6.87
C TRP A 17 3.57 -15.08 -8.00
N GLU A 18 4.37 -16.15 -8.02
CA GLU A 18 4.39 -17.15 -9.10
C GLU A 18 3.39 -18.32 -8.90
N GLY A 19 2.50 -18.24 -7.91
CA GLY A 19 1.54 -19.29 -7.57
C GLY A 19 0.08 -18.81 -7.47
N PRO A 20 -0.89 -19.69 -7.20
CA PRO A 20 -2.23 -19.25 -6.83
C PRO A 20 -2.16 -18.36 -5.57
N PRO A 21 -2.99 -17.32 -5.45
CA PRO A 21 -3.06 -16.52 -4.23
C PRO A 21 -3.35 -17.40 -3.01
N PRO A 22 -2.81 -17.07 -1.83
CA PRO A 22 -3.17 -17.75 -0.59
C PRO A 22 -4.68 -17.59 -0.30
N PRO A 23 -5.28 -18.45 0.54
CA PRO A 23 -6.69 -18.31 0.90
C PRO A 23 -7.04 -16.91 1.43
N GLY A 24 -8.08 -16.30 0.84
CA GLY A 24 -8.54 -14.95 1.19
C GLY A 24 -7.70 -13.82 0.59
N TRP A 25 -6.75 -14.14 -0.28
CA TRP A 25 -6.05 -13.19 -1.14
C TRP A 25 -6.47 -13.39 -2.58
N GLU A 26 -6.48 -12.31 -3.33
CA GLU A 26 -6.82 -12.29 -4.75
C GLU A 26 -5.79 -11.45 -5.48
N HIS A 27 -5.66 -11.63 -6.78
CA HIS A 27 -4.98 -10.64 -7.60
C HIS A 27 -5.86 -9.39 -7.72
N LEU A 28 -5.24 -8.23 -7.98
CA LEU A 28 -6.00 -7.01 -8.22
C LEU A 28 -6.98 -7.24 -9.40
N PRO A 29 -8.26 -6.84 -9.28
CA PRO A 29 -9.25 -7.06 -10.33
C PRO A 29 -8.82 -6.51 -11.69
N ALA A 30 -9.06 -7.26 -12.77
CA ALA A 30 -8.56 -6.94 -14.11
C ALA A 30 -8.96 -5.54 -14.61
N ALA A 31 -10.19 -5.09 -14.31
CA ALA A 31 -10.65 -3.74 -14.65
C ALA A 31 -9.82 -2.66 -13.94
N THR A 32 -9.49 -2.87 -12.66
CA THR A 32 -8.66 -1.97 -11.87
C THR A 32 -7.21 -1.99 -12.34
N CYS A 33 -6.68 -3.16 -12.70
CA CYS A 33 -5.39 -3.26 -13.38
C CYS A 33 -5.39 -2.44 -14.67
N GLN A 34 -6.35 -2.64 -15.56
CA GLN A 34 -6.43 -1.90 -16.83
C GLN A 34 -6.46 -0.38 -16.62
N GLN A 35 -7.20 0.08 -15.60
CA GLN A 35 -7.32 1.49 -15.25
C GLN A 35 -6.02 2.08 -14.68
N LEU A 36 -5.31 1.34 -13.82
CA LEU A 36 -4.18 1.88 -13.08
C LEU A 36 -2.81 1.54 -13.68
N GLN A 37 -2.71 0.50 -14.51
CA GLN A 37 -1.45 0.02 -15.09
C GLN A 37 -0.62 1.12 -15.79
N PRO A 38 -1.21 2.11 -16.50
CA PRO A 38 -0.43 3.19 -17.12
C PRO A 38 0.40 4.03 -16.14
N PHE A 39 0.01 4.08 -14.86
CA PHE A 39 0.69 4.87 -13.81
C PHE A 39 1.75 4.08 -13.04
N PHE A 40 1.74 2.75 -13.17
CA PHE A 40 2.61 1.85 -12.41
C PHE A 40 3.41 0.95 -13.35
N SER A 41 4.19 1.55 -14.26
CA SER A 41 4.99 0.82 -15.26
C SER A 41 6.07 -0.11 -14.66
N GLU A 42 6.42 0.11 -13.39
CA GLU A 42 7.39 -0.70 -12.64
C GLU A 42 6.80 -2.02 -12.12
N LEU A 43 5.47 -2.17 -12.15
CA LEU A 43 4.74 -3.33 -11.66
C LEU A 43 3.93 -3.95 -12.79
N ASP A 44 3.81 -5.28 -12.78
CA ASP A 44 2.69 -5.96 -13.43
C ASP A 44 1.56 -6.06 -12.39
N LEU A 45 0.56 -5.17 -12.44
CA LEU A 45 -0.45 -5.08 -11.37
C LEU A 45 -1.27 -6.38 -11.21
N GLY A 46 -1.47 -7.12 -12.30
CA GLY A 46 -2.22 -8.38 -12.30
C GLY A 46 -1.45 -9.55 -11.69
N ARG A 47 -0.12 -9.43 -11.54
CA ARG A 47 0.75 -10.51 -11.07
C ARG A 47 1.50 -10.15 -9.79
N ASP A 48 2.03 -8.93 -9.72
CA ASP A 48 2.97 -8.49 -8.69
C ASP A 48 2.26 -8.01 -7.41
N VAL A 49 0.93 -7.83 -7.45
CA VAL A 49 0.14 -7.32 -6.32
C VAL A 49 -0.91 -8.35 -5.90
N LEU A 50 -0.90 -8.68 -4.61
CA LEU A 50 -1.99 -9.41 -3.99
C LEU A 50 -2.83 -8.47 -3.13
N TRP A 51 -4.12 -8.60 -3.29
CA TRP A 51 -5.13 -7.76 -2.68
C TRP A 51 -6.01 -8.57 -1.75
N ARG A 52 -6.43 -7.95 -0.65
CA ARG A 52 -7.40 -8.52 0.27
C ARG A 52 -8.33 -7.47 0.83
N VAL A 53 -9.62 -7.65 0.61
CA VAL A 53 -10.66 -6.88 1.31
C VAL A 53 -11.04 -7.63 2.59
N GLY A 54 -10.91 -6.98 3.74
CA GLY A 54 -11.24 -7.60 5.03
C GLY A 54 -10.63 -6.90 6.23
N GLU A 55 -10.58 -7.61 7.35
CA GLU A 55 -9.98 -7.07 8.58
C GLU A 55 -8.48 -6.84 8.42
N LEU A 56 -8.04 -5.67 8.88
CA LEU A 56 -6.61 -5.36 8.98
C LEU A 56 -5.94 -6.31 9.98
N PRO A 57 -4.66 -6.65 9.77
CA PRO A 57 -3.90 -7.45 10.72
C PRO A 57 -3.96 -6.88 12.14
N TRP A 58 -4.07 -7.74 13.15
CA TRP A 58 -4.23 -7.33 14.55
C TRP A 58 -3.13 -6.38 15.03
N TRP A 59 -1.90 -6.54 14.52
CA TRP A 59 -0.76 -5.70 14.89
C TRP A 59 -0.89 -4.29 14.32
N VAL A 60 -1.48 -4.12 13.13
CA VAL A 60 -1.80 -2.79 12.57
C VAL A 60 -2.78 -2.09 13.50
N ARG A 61 -3.88 -2.77 13.84
CA ARG A 61 -4.92 -2.21 14.71
C ARG A 61 -4.42 -1.81 16.10
N ARG A 62 -3.31 -2.40 16.56
CA ARG A 62 -2.75 -2.16 17.89
C ARG A 62 -1.58 -1.19 17.90
N LEU A 63 -0.81 -1.10 16.81
CA LEU A 63 0.45 -0.38 16.76
C LEU A 63 0.42 0.83 15.81
N ALA A 64 -0.58 0.93 14.93
CA ALA A 64 -0.70 2.05 14.03
C ALA A 64 -0.93 3.35 14.83
N VAL A 65 -0.11 4.34 14.53
CA VAL A 65 -0.18 5.68 15.13
C VAL A 65 -1.44 6.40 14.67
N VAL A 66 -1.79 6.25 13.40
CA VAL A 66 -3.02 6.71 12.78
C VAL A 66 -3.82 5.49 12.32
N PRO A 67 -5.10 5.33 12.69
CA PRO A 67 -5.91 4.21 12.24
C PRO A 67 -6.05 4.21 10.71
N PRO A 68 -5.51 3.22 9.99
CA PRO A 68 -5.56 3.23 8.55
C PRO A 68 -6.81 2.49 8.05
N VAL A 69 -7.26 2.81 6.83
CA VAL A 69 -8.33 2.07 6.13
C VAL A 69 -7.78 1.08 5.10
N ALA A 70 -6.47 1.15 4.84
CA ALA A 70 -5.72 0.26 3.99
C ALA A 70 -4.27 0.18 4.48
N ILE A 71 -3.55 -0.89 4.14
CA ILE A 71 -2.13 -0.98 4.42
C ILE A 71 -1.43 -1.83 3.37
N THR A 72 -0.23 -1.42 3.02
CA THR A 72 0.67 -2.15 2.14
C THR A 72 1.86 -2.72 2.90
N PHE A 73 2.18 -3.98 2.61
CA PHE A 73 3.37 -4.66 3.12
C PHE A 73 4.02 -5.46 2.00
N GLY A 74 5.09 -4.92 1.40
CA GLY A 74 5.68 -5.52 0.20
C GLY A 74 4.68 -5.52 -0.95
N ALA A 75 4.36 -6.70 -1.47
CA ALA A 75 3.37 -6.93 -2.52
C ALA A 75 1.92 -7.12 -2.02
N LEU A 76 1.73 -7.13 -0.69
CA LEU A 76 0.46 -7.44 -0.05
C LEU A 76 -0.28 -6.16 0.32
N VAL A 77 -1.51 -6.00 -0.16
CA VAL A 77 -2.37 -4.85 0.15
C VAL A 77 -3.65 -5.34 0.83
N TRP A 78 -3.93 -4.81 2.03
CA TRP A 78 -5.19 -5.00 2.73
C TRP A 78 -6.02 -3.73 2.64
N VAL A 79 -7.32 -3.87 2.43
CA VAL A 79 -8.27 -2.76 2.48
C VAL A 79 -9.50 -3.16 3.29
N VAL A 80 -9.93 -2.25 4.16
CA VAL A 80 -11.12 -2.44 4.99
C VAL A 80 -12.38 -2.52 4.09
N PRO A 81 -13.38 -3.35 4.41
CA PRO A 81 -14.61 -3.44 3.64
C PRO A 81 -15.27 -2.06 3.44
N GLY A 82 -15.69 -1.79 2.20
CA GLY A 82 -16.31 -0.51 1.81
C GLY A 82 -15.33 0.59 1.38
N CYS A 83 -14.02 0.42 1.61
CA CYS A 83 -13.00 1.39 1.18
C CYS A 83 -12.42 1.09 -0.21
N TYR A 84 -12.58 -0.15 -0.71
CA TYR A 84 -12.23 -0.48 -2.09
C TYR A 84 -13.32 0.01 -3.05
N ALA A 85 -13.10 1.17 -3.68
CA ALA A 85 -14.08 1.81 -4.56
C ALA A 85 -13.41 2.37 -5.85
N PRO A 86 -12.93 1.49 -6.77
CA PRO A 86 -12.17 1.91 -7.95
C PRO A 86 -12.97 2.76 -8.95
N SER A 87 -14.30 2.85 -8.79
CA SER A 87 -15.17 3.71 -9.59
C SER A 87 -15.34 5.13 -9.03
N THR A 88 -14.64 5.47 -7.94
CA THR A 88 -14.74 6.78 -7.30
C THR A 88 -13.37 7.44 -7.22
N PRO A 89 -13.27 8.78 -7.29
CA PRO A 89 -11.98 9.46 -7.16
C PRO A 89 -11.25 9.14 -5.85
N ALA A 90 -11.98 9.15 -4.72
CA ALA A 90 -11.41 8.84 -3.41
C ALA A 90 -10.92 7.39 -3.31
N GLY A 91 -11.66 6.43 -3.89
CA GLY A 91 -11.23 5.03 -3.92
C GLY A 91 -10.04 4.80 -4.85
N LEU A 92 -9.96 5.50 -5.99
CA LEU A 92 -8.80 5.46 -6.87
C LEU A 92 -7.57 6.07 -6.20
N GLU A 93 -7.73 7.19 -5.49
CA GLU A 93 -6.66 7.79 -4.70
C GLU A 93 -6.14 6.80 -3.65
N LEU A 94 -7.04 6.15 -2.89
CA LEU A 94 -6.64 5.13 -1.92
C LEU A 94 -5.88 3.97 -2.58
N ILE A 95 -6.40 3.40 -3.66
CA ILE A 95 -5.74 2.26 -4.35
C ILE A 95 -4.38 2.69 -4.91
N ALA A 96 -4.29 3.86 -5.52
CA ALA A 96 -3.04 4.38 -6.07
C ALA A 96 -2.01 4.69 -4.98
N HIS A 97 -2.45 5.14 -3.80
CA HIS A 97 -1.59 5.35 -2.64
C HIS A 97 -0.94 4.04 -2.21
N GLU A 98 -1.73 2.99 -2.00
CA GLU A 98 -1.22 1.67 -1.63
C GLU A 98 -0.30 1.06 -2.69
N LEU A 99 -0.66 1.17 -3.98
CA LEU A 99 0.21 0.70 -5.07
C LEU A 99 1.54 1.47 -5.13
N THR A 100 1.55 2.74 -4.75
CA THR A 100 2.81 3.52 -4.65
C THR A 100 3.71 2.97 -3.55
N HIS A 101 3.15 2.52 -2.42
CA HIS A 101 3.92 1.80 -1.42
C HIS A 101 4.49 0.49 -1.94
N VAL A 102 3.77 -0.27 -2.77
CA VAL A 102 4.31 -1.49 -3.42
C VAL A 102 5.53 -1.15 -4.26
N VAL A 103 5.46 -0.07 -5.05
CA VAL A 103 6.59 0.44 -5.83
C VAL A 103 7.76 0.82 -4.92
N GLN A 104 7.51 1.57 -3.84
CA GLN A 104 8.55 1.97 -2.89
C GLN A 104 9.22 0.76 -2.23
N TYR A 105 8.45 -0.26 -1.85
CA TYR A 105 8.98 -1.52 -1.35
C TYR A 105 9.86 -2.23 -2.39
N ARG A 106 9.47 -2.22 -3.67
CA ARG A 106 10.26 -2.80 -4.75
C ARG A 106 11.57 -2.04 -4.99
N ARG A 107 11.54 -0.71 -4.93
CA ARG A 107 12.71 0.17 -5.13
C ARG A 107 13.73 0.09 -3.99
N HIS A 108 13.25 0.07 -2.74
CA HIS A 108 14.12 0.15 -1.55
C HIS A 108 14.36 -1.19 -0.86
N GLY A 109 13.63 -2.23 -1.26
CA GLY A 109 13.52 -3.46 -0.50
C GLY A 109 12.80 -3.24 0.83
N TYR A 110 12.38 -4.34 1.45
CA TYR A 110 11.64 -4.28 2.71
C TYR A 110 12.40 -3.53 3.82
N PHE A 111 13.65 -3.93 4.06
CA PHE A 111 14.46 -3.34 5.13
C PHE A 111 14.76 -1.87 4.90
N GLY A 112 15.11 -1.50 3.66
CA GLY A 112 15.42 -0.12 3.30
C GLY A 112 14.21 0.80 3.44
N PHE A 113 13.05 0.35 2.97
CA PHE A 113 11.80 1.09 3.12
C PHE A 113 11.44 1.28 4.60
N THR A 114 11.32 0.19 5.36
CA THR A 114 10.87 0.25 6.76
C THR A 114 11.82 1.05 7.65
N LEU A 115 13.14 0.89 7.48
CA LEU A 115 14.13 1.62 8.26
C LEU A 115 14.02 3.13 8.01
N ARG A 116 14.00 3.53 6.74
CA ARG A 116 13.91 4.96 6.38
C ARG A 116 12.58 5.56 6.82
N TYR A 117 11.47 4.83 6.62
CA TYR A 117 10.15 5.25 7.07
C TYR A 117 10.14 5.52 8.58
N GLY A 118 10.64 4.59 9.39
CA GLY A 118 10.70 4.73 10.84
C GLY A 118 11.65 5.83 11.33
N LEU A 119 12.81 5.99 10.68
CA LEU A 119 13.77 7.05 11.01
C LEU A 119 13.22 8.44 10.69
N GLU A 120 12.53 8.62 9.56
CA GLU A 120 11.89 9.89 9.21
C GLU A 120 10.75 10.21 10.18
N PHE A 121 9.91 9.23 10.50
CA PHE A 121 8.87 9.40 11.52
C PHE A 121 9.46 9.85 12.87
N LEU A 122 10.47 9.13 13.38
CA LEU A 122 11.13 9.48 14.65
C LEU A 122 11.76 10.87 14.59
N THR A 123 12.41 11.21 13.48
CA THR A 123 13.01 12.53 13.28
C THR A 123 11.96 13.64 13.36
N ASN A 124 10.78 13.43 12.75
CA ASN A 124 9.68 14.39 12.80
C ASN A 124 9.10 14.52 14.22
N VAL A 125 8.91 13.40 14.94
CA VAL A 125 8.51 13.43 16.36
C VAL A 125 9.53 14.18 17.21
N LEU A 126 10.84 13.96 17.01
CA LEU A 126 11.90 14.67 17.74
C LEU A 126 11.98 16.16 17.41
N ARG A 127 11.46 16.60 16.27
CA ARG A 127 11.30 18.02 15.91
C ARG A 127 10.11 18.69 16.58
N GLY A 128 9.25 17.91 17.25
CA GLY A 128 8.07 18.41 17.95
C GLY A 128 6.76 18.32 17.16
N ASP A 129 6.75 17.61 16.03
CA ASP A 129 5.52 17.37 15.28
C ASP A 129 4.55 16.51 16.12
N SER A 130 3.25 16.78 15.98
CA SER A 130 2.25 15.82 16.48
C SER A 130 2.40 14.47 15.76
N LEU A 131 1.92 13.39 16.37
CA LEU A 131 2.02 12.05 15.78
C LEU A 131 1.45 11.96 14.34
N THR A 132 0.34 12.65 14.09
CA THR A 132 -0.27 12.73 12.75
C THR A 132 0.62 13.50 11.78
N GLN A 133 1.12 14.67 12.17
CA GLN A 133 2.03 15.46 11.33
C GLN A 133 3.33 14.71 11.06
N ALA A 134 3.87 14.04 12.07
CA ALA A 134 5.10 13.27 11.94
C ALA A 134 4.97 12.14 10.92
N TYR A 135 3.80 11.49 10.88
CA TYR A 135 3.41 10.52 9.86
C TYR A 135 3.22 11.18 8.49
N GLU A 136 2.43 12.24 8.41
CA GLU A 136 2.15 12.94 7.15
C GLU A 136 3.42 13.49 6.51
N ASN A 137 4.39 13.94 7.29
CA ASN A 137 5.63 14.52 6.80
C ASN A 137 6.68 13.49 6.36
N ILE A 138 6.39 12.19 6.43
CA ILE A 138 7.29 11.15 5.90
C ILE A 138 7.36 11.28 4.37
N THR A 139 8.57 11.27 3.82
CA THR A 139 8.80 11.46 2.38
C THR A 139 8.01 10.46 1.53
N PHE A 140 7.94 9.21 1.98
CA PHE A 140 7.19 8.16 1.30
C PHE A 140 5.66 8.38 1.32
N GLU A 141 5.12 8.93 2.41
CA GLU A 141 3.70 9.29 2.52
C GLU A 141 3.35 10.49 1.63
N VAL A 142 4.26 11.47 1.55
CA VAL A 142 4.13 12.63 0.65
C VAL A 142 4.17 12.19 -0.82
N GLU A 143 5.12 11.33 -1.19
CA GLU A 143 5.21 10.77 -2.54
C GLU A 143 3.94 9.98 -2.88
N ALA A 144 3.49 9.09 -1.98
CA ALA A 144 2.30 8.27 -2.19
C ALA A 144 1.04 9.12 -2.37
N ARG A 145 0.83 10.14 -1.53
CA ARG A 145 -0.31 11.06 -1.70
C ARG A 145 -0.23 11.89 -2.97
N THR A 146 0.96 12.40 -3.30
CA THR A 146 1.15 13.24 -4.50
C THR A 146 0.89 12.44 -5.77
N HIS A 147 1.42 11.21 -5.85
CA HIS A 147 1.17 10.32 -6.97
C HIS A 147 -0.30 9.90 -7.04
N ALA A 148 -0.90 9.50 -5.91
CA ALA A 148 -2.31 9.12 -5.85
C ALA A 148 -3.26 10.23 -6.29
N ALA A 149 -3.03 11.48 -5.84
CA ALA A 149 -3.81 12.63 -6.25
C ALA A 149 -3.68 12.90 -7.75
N ALA A 150 -2.47 12.75 -8.32
CA ALA A 150 -2.25 12.89 -9.75
C ALA A 150 -3.01 11.83 -10.57
N VAL A 151 -3.03 10.57 -10.11
CA VAL A 151 -3.80 9.48 -10.72
C VAL A 151 -5.29 9.78 -10.66
N ALA A 152 -5.83 10.04 -9.47
CA ALA A 152 -7.26 10.31 -9.27
C ALA A 152 -7.73 11.53 -10.06
N GLY A 153 -6.87 12.56 -10.18
CA GLY A 153 -7.15 13.76 -10.97
C GLY A 153 -7.41 13.50 -12.45
N GLN A 154 -6.86 12.42 -13.03
CA GLN A 154 -7.14 12.05 -14.42
C GLN A 154 -8.56 11.49 -14.63
N TYR A 155 -9.23 11.09 -13.55
CA TYR A 155 -10.57 10.50 -13.56
C TYR A 155 -11.66 11.44 -13.03
N LEU A 156 -11.30 12.67 -12.63
CA LEU A 156 -12.26 13.70 -12.20
C LEU A 156 -13.00 14.39 -13.35
N PHE A 157 -12.58 14.15 -14.60
CA PHE A 157 -13.14 14.79 -15.81
C PHE A 157 -13.76 13.82 -16.81
N VAL A 158 -14.05 12.58 -16.38
CA VAL A 158 -14.70 11.54 -17.19
C VAL A 158 -16.15 11.36 -16.76
#